data_AF-C3X8V8-F1
#
_entry.id   AF-C3X8V8-F1
#
_cell.length_a   1.000
_cell.length_b   1.000
_cell.length_c   1.000
_cell.angle_alpha   90.00
_cell.angle_beta   90.00
_cell.angle_gamma   90.00
#
_symmetry.space_group_name_H-M   'P 1'
#
loop_
_entity.id
_entity.type
_entity.pdbx_description
1 polymer ?
#
loop_
_entity_poly.entity_id
_entity_poly.type
_entity_poly.pdbx_seq_one_letter_code
_entity_poly.pdbx_strand_id
1 'polypeptide(L)'
;MMIGKQIQQPVQSWNEYTKTVLWCNDNKAMIEDKCDWYEVVALPEETLDEAGAAKLAELNTAFPPVSETAHCMSSAGFEINADEIANRNIEGLVLVLNEGESTLFRDWDNRFHEVKKEQLETMRKEIVVNSQRLYQTKWQIEAGIEAAETVDELDAIDIVFETLAQTEGEGNGTTV
;
A
#
# COMPACT_ATOMS: atom_id res chain seq x y z
N MET A 1 -17.02 -23.97 24.32
CA MET A 1 -16.11 -24.56 23.31
C MET A 1 -16.88 -25.64 22.57
N MET A 2 -17.15 -25.49 21.26
CA MET A 2 -17.91 -26.48 20.45
C MET A 2 -17.05 -27.30 19.47
N ILE A 3 -15.74 -27.05 19.38
CA ILE A 3 -14.83 -27.89 18.58
C ILE A 3 -14.93 -29.36 19.01
N GLY A 4 -15.02 -30.27 18.04
CA GLY A 4 -15.24 -31.70 18.21
C GLY A 4 -16.71 -32.11 18.44
N LYS A 5 -17.65 -31.16 18.46
CA LYS A 5 -19.09 -31.49 18.59
C LYS A 5 -19.56 -32.22 17.35
N GLN A 6 -20.13 -33.40 17.55
CA GLN A 6 -20.75 -34.20 16.51
C GLN A 6 -22.27 -33.94 16.42
N ILE A 7 -22.79 -33.84 15.21
CA ILE A 7 -24.21 -33.74 14.89
C ILE A 7 -24.57 -34.94 14.02
N GLN A 8 -25.38 -35.85 14.55
CA GLN A 8 -25.76 -37.08 13.85
C GLN A 8 -26.52 -36.78 12.55
N GLN A 9 -26.27 -37.59 11.52
CA GLN A 9 -27.04 -37.58 10.28
C GLN A 9 -28.13 -38.67 10.29
N PRO A 10 -29.36 -38.39 9.80
CA PRO A 10 -29.85 -37.07 9.39
C PRO A 10 -30.05 -36.16 10.61
N VAL A 11 -29.95 -34.84 10.41
CA VAL A 11 -30.10 -33.84 11.47
C VAL A 11 -31.46 -34.00 12.17
N GLN A 12 -31.41 -34.32 13.47
CA GLN A 12 -32.62 -34.53 14.27
C GLN A 12 -33.17 -33.22 14.86
N SER A 13 -32.29 -32.23 15.12
CA SER A 13 -32.67 -30.93 15.68
C SER A 13 -32.07 -29.79 14.88
N TRP A 14 -32.90 -29.16 14.05
CA TRP A 14 -32.51 -28.00 13.28
C TRP A 14 -32.20 -26.78 14.15
N ASN A 15 -32.87 -26.63 15.30
CA ASN A 15 -32.56 -25.54 16.24
C ASN A 15 -31.12 -25.64 16.78
N GLU A 16 -30.69 -26.86 17.15
CA GLU A 16 -29.33 -27.10 17.63
C GLU A 16 -28.28 -26.99 16.52
N TYR A 17 -28.63 -27.43 15.31
CA TYR A 17 -27.78 -27.22 14.12
C TYR A 17 -27.57 -25.72 13.87
N THR A 18 -28.66 -24.92 13.83
CA THR A 18 -28.58 -23.47 13.63
C THR A 18 -27.73 -22.77 14.70
N LYS A 19 -27.91 -23.10 15.99
CA LYS A 19 -27.05 -22.55 17.05
C LYS A 19 -25.58 -22.90 16.85
N THR A 20 -25.29 -24.11 16.39
CA THR A 20 -23.93 -24.56 16.14
C THR A 20 -23.31 -23.79 14.98
N VAL A 21 -24.06 -23.58 13.89
CA VAL A 21 -23.61 -22.74 12.75
C VAL A 21 -23.32 -21.30 13.19
N LEU A 22 -24.22 -20.69 13.97
CA LEU A 22 -24.00 -19.33 14.49
C LEU A 22 -22.74 -19.26 15.35
N TRP A 23 -22.52 -20.25 16.22
CA TRP A 23 -21.28 -20.33 17.00
C TRP A 23 -20.05 -20.48 16.10
N CYS A 24 -20.11 -21.33 15.06
CA CYS A 24 -18.99 -21.51 14.13
C CYS A 24 -18.57 -20.21 13.43
N ASN A 25 -19.56 -19.42 12.97
CA ASN A 25 -19.32 -18.13 12.32
C ASN A 25 -18.56 -17.15 13.23
N ASP A 26 -18.86 -17.17 14.54
CA ASP A 26 -18.25 -16.27 15.52
C ASP A 26 -16.89 -16.76 16.04
N ASN A 27 -16.48 -18.01 15.75
CA ASN A 27 -15.35 -18.68 16.42
C ASN A 27 -14.31 -19.31 15.46
N LYS A 28 -14.20 -18.83 14.21
CA LYS A 28 -13.29 -19.39 13.18
C LYS A 28 -13.39 -20.93 13.09
N ALA A 29 -14.61 -21.45 13.01
CA ALA A 29 -14.88 -22.88 12.92
C ALA A 29 -15.82 -23.19 11.76
N MET A 30 -15.86 -24.44 11.33
CA MET A 30 -16.77 -24.93 10.30
C MET A 30 -17.39 -26.27 10.70
N ILE A 31 -18.45 -26.66 10.00
CA ILE A 31 -19.08 -27.96 10.16
C ILE A 31 -18.62 -28.84 8.98
N GLU A 32 -17.82 -29.84 9.27
CA GLU A 32 -17.29 -30.80 8.29
C GLU A 32 -18.18 -32.03 8.21
N ASP A 33 -18.40 -32.56 7.01
CA ASP A 33 -19.13 -33.81 6.80
C ASP A 33 -18.21 -35.03 6.94
N LYS A 34 -18.51 -35.90 7.91
CA LYS A 34 -17.78 -37.15 8.18
C LYS A 34 -18.56 -38.39 7.68
N CYS A 35 -19.49 -38.19 6.74
CA CYS A 35 -20.43 -39.19 6.23
C CYS A 35 -21.50 -39.61 7.24
N ASP A 36 -21.12 -40.23 8.36
CA ASP A 36 -22.08 -40.74 9.35
C ASP A 36 -22.57 -39.65 10.33
N TRP A 37 -21.81 -38.56 10.45
CA TRP A 37 -22.15 -37.37 11.25
C TRP A 37 -21.51 -36.12 10.65
N TYR A 38 -21.94 -34.95 11.13
CA TYR A 38 -21.19 -33.71 10.96
C TYR A 38 -20.36 -33.39 12.19
N GLU A 39 -19.19 -32.80 12.01
CA GLU A 39 -18.31 -32.42 13.13
C GLU A 39 -17.94 -30.95 13.07
N VAL A 40 -18.01 -30.27 14.20
CA VAL A 40 -17.50 -28.91 14.33
C VAL A 40 -15.98 -28.97 14.41
N VAL A 41 -15.30 -28.48 13.40
CA VAL A 41 -13.84 -28.41 13.33
C VAL A 41 -13.38 -26.95 13.30
N ALA A 42 -12.17 -26.68 13.77
CA ALA A 42 -11.58 -25.36 13.60
C ALA A 42 -11.35 -25.12 12.10
N LEU A 43 -11.51 -23.88 11.63
CA LEU A 43 -10.96 -23.51 10.33
C LEU A 43 -9.44 -23.73 10.40
N PRO A 44 -8.82 -24.23 9.31
CA PRO A 44 -7.37 -24.26 9.25
C PRO A 44 -6.84 -22.84 9.48
N GLU A 45 -5.84 -22.71 10.35
CA GLU A 45 -5.11 -21.45 10.50
C GLU A 45 -4.41 -21.13 9.18
N GLU A 46 -4.47 -19.87 8.77
CA GLU A 46 -3.67 -19.38 7.65
C GLU A 46 -2.20 -19.63 7.96
N THR A 47 -1.48 -20.21 7.01
CA THR A 47 -0.05 -20.43 7.18
C THR A 47 0.70 -19.11 7.03
N LEU A 48 1.87 -18.99 7.68
CA LEU A 48 2.72 -17.80 7.55
C LEU A 48 3.05 -17.49 6.07
N ASP A 49 3.27 -18.52 5.26
CA ASP A 49 3.55 -18.37 3.83
C ASP A 49 2.35 -17.80 3.05
N GLU A 50 1.12 -18.25 3.36
CA GLU A 50 -0.11 -17.73 2.74
C GLU A 50 -0.35 -16.28 3.14
N ALA A 51 -0.23 -15.96 4.43
CA ALA A 51 -0.35 -14.59 4.95
C ALA A 51 0.72 -13.66 4.32
N GLY A 52 1.97 -14.12 4.22
CA GLY A 52 3.07 -13.35 3.63
C GLY A 52 2.83 -13.07 2.14
N ALA A 53 2.35 -14.07 1.39
CA ALA A 53 2.00 -13.89 -0.01
C ALA A 53 0.84 -12.91 -0.19
N ALA A 54 -0.17 -12.96 0.69
CA ALA A 54 -1.29 -12.02 0.68
C ALA A 54 -0.83 -10.58 0.97
N LYS A 55 0.04 -10.40 1.97
CA LYS A 55 0.61 -9.09 2.33
C LYS A 55 1.47 -8.50 1.21
N LEU A 56 2.27 -9.32 0.55
CA LEU A 56 3.06 -8.91 -0.61
C LEU A 56 2.16 -8.52 -1.80
N ALA A 57 1.03 -9.21 -1.99
CA ALA A 57 0.05 -8.86 -3.00
C ALA A 57 -0.65 -7.52 -2.69
N GLU A 58 -0.95 -7.26 -1.41
CA GLU A 58 -1.47 -5.97 -0.93
C GLU A 58 -0.49 -4.84 -1.25
N LEU A 59 0.79 -5.02 -0.91
CA LEU A 59 1.85 -4.04 -1.20
C LEU A 59 1.97 -3.75 -2.71
N ASN A 60 1.99 -4.80 -3.53
CA ASN A 60 2.10 -4.66 -4.98
C ASN A 60 0.85 -4.05 -5.62
N THR A 61 -0.30 -4.09 -4.94
CA THR A 61 -1.52 -3.39 -5.35
C THR A 61 -1.50 -1.92 -4.93
N ALA A 62 -0.96 -1.62 -3.74
CA ALA A 62 -0.93 -0.27 -3.19
C ALA A 62 0.13 0.63 -3.84
N PHE A 63 1.28 0.08 -4.25
CA PHE A 63 2.41 0.86 -4.75
C PHE A 63 2.18 1.57 -6.11
N PRO A 64 1.62 0.92 -7.15
CA PRO A 64 1.54 1.53 -8.49
C PRO A 64 0.81 2.89 -8.49
N PRO A 65 -0.39 3.04 -7.88
CA PRO A 65 -1.08 4.33 -7.83
C PRO A 65 -0.25 5.44 -7.17
N VAL A 66 0.48 5.12 -6.10
CA VAL A 66 1.37 6.08 -5.41
C VAL A 66 2.49 6.55 -6.35
N SER A 67 3.11 5.62 -7.07
CA SER A 67 4.21 5.95 -7.99
C SER A 67 3.74 6.70 -9.24
N GLU A 68 2.56 6.37 -9.76
CA GLU A 68 1.98 6.94 -10.98
C GLU A 68 1.39 8.33 -10.77
N THR A 69 0.97 8.65 -9.54
CA THR A 69 0.40 9.95 -9.16
C THR A 69 1.33 10.77 -8.29
N ALA A 70 2.61 10.37 -8.20
CA ALA A 70 3.59 11.03 -7.37
C ALA A 70 3.75 12.50 -7.75
N HIS A 71 3.84 13.37 -6.75
CA HIS A 71 4.11 14.80 -6.90
C HIS A 71 4.98 15.29 -5.74
N CYS A 72 5.68 16.41 -5.96
CA CYS A 72 6.48 17.04 -4.91
C CYS A 72 6.57 18.56 -5.10
N MET A 73 6.79 19.27 -3.99
CA MET A 73 7.16 20.69 -4.03
C MET A 73 8.57 20.84 -4.60
N SER A 74 8.70 21.61 -5.70
CA SER A 74 10.00 21.93 -6.27
C SER A 74 10.62 23.16 -5.62
N SER A 75 11.95 23.20 -5.55
CA SER A 75 12.69 24.44 -5.27
C SER A 75 12.45 25.56 -6.29
N ALA A 76 11.81 25.27 -7.44
CA ALA A 76 11.30 26.28 -8.37
C ALA A 76 10.09 27.07 -7.82
N GLY A 77 9.52 26.67 -6.68
CA GLY A 77 8.47 27.41 -5.96
C GLY A 77 7.04 26.99 -6.30
N PHE A 78 6.87 25.83 -6.93
CA PHE A 78 5.56 25.25 -7.27
C PHE A 78 5.63 23.73 -7.24
N GLU A 79 4.47 23.09 -7.15
CA GLU A 79 4.34 21.64 -7.11
C GLU A 79 4.43 21.02 -8.50
N ILE A 80 5.19 19.93 -8.63
CA ILE A 80 5.43 19.26 -9.91
C ILE A 80 5.00 17.80 -9.84
N ASN A 81 4.57 17.26 -10.98
CA ASN A 81 4.47 15.82 -11.17
C ASN A 81 5.85 15.18 -10.98
N ALA A 82 5.91 14.06 -10.28
CA ALA A 82 7.12 13.34 -9.89
C ALA A 82 7.06 11.83 -10.21
N ASP A 83 6.26 11.49 -11.23
CA ASP A 83 6.17 10.16 -11.83
C ASP A 83 7.23 9.95 -12.96
N GLU A 84 7.27 8.73 -13.52
CA GLU A 84 8.20 8.36 -14.59
C GLU A 84 7.99 9.19 -15.88
N ILE A 85 6.72 9.52 -16.20
CA ILE A 85 6.38 10.33 -17.38
C ILE A 85 6.91 11.75 -17.19
N ALA A 86 6.76 12.33 -16.01
CA ALA A 86 7.30 13.64 -15.67
C ALA A 86 8.82 13.67 -15.78
N ASN A 87 9.52 12.66 -15.25
CA ASN A 87 10.98 12.54 -15.36
C ASN A 87 11.43 12.52 -16.84
N ARG A 88 10.79 11.68 -17.67
CA ARG A 88 11.08 11.59 -19.11
C ARG A 88 10.81 12.91 -19.85
N ASN A 89 9.71 13.59 -19.51
CA ASN A 89 9.35 14.86 -20.13
C ASN A 89 10.38 15.95 -19.81
N ILE A 90 10.80 16.07 -18.54
CA ILE A 90 11.84 17.02 -18.13
C ILE A 90 13.18 16.69 -18.79
N GLU A 91 13.56 15.41 -18.87
CA GLU A 91 14.77 14.97 -19.56
C GLU A 91 14.78 15.41 -21.04
N GLY A 92 13.64 15.26 -21.74
CA GLY A 92 13.50 15.74 -23.10
C GLY A 92 13.68 17.25 -23.25
N LEU A 93 13.15 18.04 -22.31
CA LEU A 93 13.31 19.50 -22.31
C LEU A 93 14.77 19.91 -22.05
N VAL A 94 15.42 19.30 -21.06
CA VAL A 94 16.84 19.56 -20.72
C VAL A 94 17.75 19.24 -21.90
N LEU A 95 17.44 18.19 -22.66
CA LEU A 95 18.23 17.77 -23.82
C LEU A 95 18.23 18.80 -24.96
N VAL A 96 17.09 19.47 -25.20
CA VAL A 96 16.92 20.38 -26.35
C VAL A 96 17.25 21.84 -26.05
N LEU A 97 17.19 22.25 -24.79
CA LEU A 97 17.50 23.62 -24.38
C LEU A 97 19.01 23.84 -24.24
N ASN A 98 19.47 25.03 -24.63
CA ASN A 98 20.80 25.53 -24.29
C ASN A 98 20.81 26.16 -22.88
N GLU A 99 21.99 26.37 -22.32
CA GLU A 99 22.14 27.08 -21.04
C GLU A 99 21.52 28.48 -21.12
N GLY A 100 20.79 28.86 -20.07
CA GLY A 100 20.07 30.13 -19.98
C GLY A 100 18.78 30.23 -20.82
N GLU A 101 18.46 29.26 -21.68
CA GLU A 101 17.17 29.24 -22.40
C GLU A 101 16.02 28.87 -21.46
N SER A 102 14.84 29.41 -21.76
CA SER A 102 13.59 29.15 -21.06
C SER A 102 12.57 28.43 -21.92
N THR A 103 11.65 27.73 -21.25
CA THR A 103 10.47 27.13 -21.86
C THR A 103 9.27 27.26 -20.93
N LEU A 104 8.08 27.03 -21.46
CA LEU A 104 6.88 26.87 -20.64
C LEU A 104 6.83 25.45 -20.08
N PHE A 105 6.76 25.35 -18.76
CA PHE A 105 6.53 24.11 -18.03
C PHE A 105 5.15 24.15 -17.38
N ARG A 106 4.47 23.00 -17.34
CA ARG A 106 3.15 22.87 -16.74
C ARG A 106 3.28 22.17 -15.39
N ASP A 107 2.83 22.85 -14.33
CA ASP A 107 2.85 22.34 -12.96
C ASP A 107 1.78 21.26 -12.71
N TRP A 108 1.71 20.78 -11.46
CA TRP A 108 0.71 19.82 -11.00
C TRP A 108 -0.74 20.30 -11.22
N ASP A 109 -1.01 21.56 -10.91
CA ASP A 109 -2.33 22.22 -11.06
C ASP A 109 -2.67 22.63 -12.51
N ASN A 110 -1.87 22.20 -13.48
CA ASN A 110 -1.99 22.55 -14.90
C ASN A 110 -1.78 24.04 -15.23
N ARG A 111 -1.06 24.79 -14.39
CA ARG A 111 -0.64 26.17 -14.65
C ARG A 111 0.72 26.19 -15.34
N PHE A 112 0.92 27.20 -16.20
CA PHE A 112 2.17 27.38 -16.92
C PHE A 112 3.13 28.29 -16.15
N HIS A 113 4.38 27.87 -16.06
CA HIS A 113 5.51 28.62 -15.51
C HIS A 113 6.61 28.73 -16.57
N GLU A 114 7.23 29.90 -16.68
CA GLU A 114 8.45 30.03 -17.45
C GLU A 114 9.62 29.52 -16.60
N VAL A 115 10.31 28.49 -17.07
CA VAL A 115 11.44 27.86 -16.38
C VAL A 115 12.66 27.83 -17.26
N LYS A 116 13.83 28.02 -16.66
CA LYS A 116 15.12 27.87 -17.34
C LYS A 116 15.60 26.42 -17.33
N LYS A 117 16.52 26.10 -18.24
CA LYS A 117 17.20 24.79 -18.27
C LYS A 117 17.74 24.36 -16.90
N GLU A 118 18.39 25.25 -16.16
CA GLU A 118 19.01 24.93 -14.86
C GLU A 118 17.96 24.58 -13.79
N GLN A 119 16.76 25.18 -13.89
CA GLN A 119 15.62 24.83 -13.04
C GLN A 119 15.06 23.45 -13.42
N LEU A 120 14.96 23.13 -14.71
CA LEU A 120 14.56 21.80 -15.18
C LEU A 120 15.52 20.71 -14.71
N GLU A 121 16.83 20.95 -14.76
CA GLU A 121 17.83 20.02 -14.22
C GLU A 121 17.69 19.80 -12.71
N THR A 122 17.33 20.85 -11.97
CA THR A 122 17.05 20.77 -10.53
C THR A 122 15.76 19.99 -10.27
N MET A 123 14.67 20.32 -10.95
CA MET A 123 13.39 19.61 -10.87
C MET A 123 13.55 18.12 -11.18
N ARG A 124 14.34 17.77 -12.19
CA ARG A 124 14.63 16.36 -12.51
C ARG A 124 15.28 15.62 -11.35
N LYS A 125 16.24 16.26 -10.65
CA LYS A 125 16.87 15.66 -9.47
C LYS A 125 15.86 15.45 -8.34
N GLU A 126 14.96 16.40 -8.13
CA GLU A 126 13.90 16.32 -7.13
C GLU A 126 12.93 15.17 -7.43
N ILE A 127 12.52 15.01 -8.70
CA ILE A 127 11.72 13.86 -9.14
C ILE A 127 12.45 12.54 -8.85
N VAL A 128 13.72 12.42 -9.25
CA VAL A 128 14.51 11.20 -9.03
C VAL A 128 14.65 10.88 -7.53
N VAL A 129 14.89 11.89 -6.69
CA VAL A 129 14.96 11.72 -5.23
C VAL A 129 13.60 11.26 -4.67
N ASN A 130 12.49 11.83 -5.14
CA ASN A 130 11.15 11.39 -4.75
C ASN A 130 10.90 9.91 -5.14
N SER A 131 11.20 9.53 -6.38
CA SER A 131 11.07 8.14 -6.84
C SER A 131 11.94 7.18 -6.01
N GLN A 132 13.19 7.55 -5.71
CA GLN A 132 14.08 6.74 -4.88
C GLN A 132 13.51 6.53 -3.47
N ARG A 133 12.90 7.55 -2.87
CA ARG A 133 12.26 7.43 -1.55
C ARG A 133 11.08 6.46 -1.58
N LEU A 134 10.19 6.60 -2.56
CA LEU A 134 9.04 5.68 -2.70
C LEU A 134 9.49 4.22 -2.83
N TYR A 135 10.52 3.96 -3.64
CA TYR A 135 11.09 2.61 -3.76
C TYR A 135 11.79 2.13 -2.49
N GLN A 136 12.51 3.01 -1.78
CA GLN A 136 13.11 2.67 -0.49
C GLN A 136 12.04 2.26 0.53
N THR A 137 10.94 3.01 0.62
CA THR A 137 9.80 2.63 1.47
C THR A 137 9.21 1.29 1.05
N LYS A 138 9.00 1.06 -0.26
CA LYS A 138 8.53 -0.23 -0.77
C LYS A 138 9.44 -1.38 -0.32
N TRP A 139 10.75 -1.23 -0.49
CA TRP A 139 11.73 -2.25 -0.12
C TRP A 139 11.82 -2.48 1.39
N GLN A 140 11.63 -1.44 2.20
CA GLN A 140 11.56 -1.58 3.66
C GLN A 140 10.34 -2.42 4.06
N ILE A 141 9.19 -2.19 3.43
CA ILE A 141 7.99 -2.99 3.66
C ILE A 141 8.20 -4.44 3.18
N GLU A 142 8.77 -4.64 1.98
CA GLU A 142 9.12 -5.99 1.48
C GLU A 142 10.03 -6.75 2.45
N ALA A 143 11.08 -6.09 2.96
CA ALA A 143 11.97 -6.66 3.94
C ALA A 143 11.28 -6.95 5.28
N GLY A 144 10.33 -6.10 5.69
CA GLY A 144 9.50 -6.34 6.87
C GLY A 144 8.60 -7.57 6.73
N ILE A 145 7.99 -7.76 5.56
CA ILE A 145 7.16 -8.94 5.24
C ILE A 145 8.02 -10.21 5.25
N GLU A 146 9.21 -10.17 4.64
CA GLU A 146 10.12 -11.33 4.58
C GLU A 146 10.67 -11.70 5.98
N ALA A 147 10.85 -10.72 6.86
CA ALA A 147 11.41 -10.92 8.19
C ALA A 147 10.37 -11.33 9.26
N ALA A 148 9.07 -11.26 8.97
CA ALA A 148 8.03 -11.62 9.92
C ALA A 148 8.05 -13.13 10.22
N GLU A 149 7.98 -13.49 11.51
CA GLU A 149 7.97 -14.87 11.99
C GLU A 149 6.55 -15.34 12.34
N THR A 150 5.59 -14.43 12.38
CA THR A 150 4.19 -14.71 12.76
C THR A 150 3.18 -13.94 11.89
N VAL A 151 1.95 -14.48 11.81
CA VAL A 151 0.83 -13.81 11.13
C VAL A 151 0.50 -12.47 11.80
N ASP A 152 0.55 -12.41 13.14
CA ASP A 152 0.32 -11.16 13.88
C ASP A 152 1.34 -10.07 13.53
N GLU A 153 2.61 -10.42 13.29
CA GLU A 153 3.63 -9.49 12.82
C GLU A 153 3.36 -8.99 11.40
N LEU A 154 2.90 -9.87 10.49
CA LEU A 154 2.48 -9.47 9.15
C LEU A 154 1.28 -8.53 9.18
N ASP A 155 0.28 -8.82 10.01
CA ASP A 155 -0.90 -7.99 10.18
C ASP A 155 -0.56 -6.60 10.72
N ALA A 156 0.48 -6.49 11.54
CA ALA A 156 0.97 -5.24 12.10
C ALA A 156 1.77 -4.37 11.10
N ILE A 157 2.12 -4.87 9.92
CA ILE A 157 2.83 -4.08 8.90
C ILE A 157 1.84 -3.13 8.21
N ASP A 158 2.02 -1.83 8.43
CA ASP A 158 1.28 -0.78 7.75
C ASP A 158 1.89 -0.49 6.37
N ILE A 159 1.07 -0.58 5.32
CA ILE A 159 1.47 -0.21 3.96
C ILE A 159 1.12 1.25 3.73
N VAL A 160 2.04 2.13 4.11
CA VAL A 160 1.92 3.59 3.96
C VAL A 160 3.14 4.12 3.22
N PHE A 161 2.88 4.99 2.23
CA PHE A 161 3.91 5.68 1.47
C PHE A 161 3.87 7.17 1.81
N GLU A 162 4.91 7.66 2.48
CA GLU A 162 5.07 9.08 2.73
C GLU A 162 5.51 9.79 1.44
N THR A 163 4.71 10.73 0.97
CA THR A 163 5.08 11.61 -0.14
C THR A 163 5.69 12.90 0.41
N LEU A 164 6.58 13.53 -0.36
CA LEU A 164 7.20 14.81 0.00
C LEU A 164 6.19 15.94 0.25
N ALA A 165 4.96 15.81 -0.25
CA ALA A 165 3.88 16.74 0.02
C ALA A 165 3.44 16.76 1.50
N GLN A 166 3.71 15.71 2.28
CA GLN A 166 3.24 15.58 3.68
C GLN A 166 4.23 16.10 4.73
N THR A 167 5.46 16.47 4.36
CA THR A 167 6.44 16.99 5.33
C THR A 167 6.25 18.48 5.69
N GLU A 168 5.23 19.16 5.16
CA GLU A 168 4.86 20.53 5.55
C GLU A 168 3.41 20.57 6.05
N GLY A 169 3.15 20.02 7.23
CA GLY A 169 1.79 19.96 7.79
C GLY A 169 1.64 19.86 9.32
N GLU A 170 2.69 19.61 10.10
CA GLU A 170 2.62 19.61 11.57
C GLU A 170 3.55 20.64 12.18
N GLY A 171 3.22 21.91 11.93
CA GLY A 171 3.83 23.05 12.58
C GLY A 171 2.77 24.07 12.91
N ASN A 172 1.86 23.76 13.84
CA ASN A 172 1.05 24.80 14.48
C ASN A 172 0.65 24.44 15.91
N GLY A 173 1.31 25.12 16.84
CA GLY A 173 0.63 25.77 17.96
C GLY A 173 0.52 24.98 19.25
N THR A 174 1.55 25.09 20.10
CA THR A 174 1.31 25.14 21.55
C THR A 174 1.90 26.44 22.09
N THR A 175 0.97 27.33 22.46
CA THR A 175 1.08 28.43 23.43
C THR A 175 2.02 28.13 24.60
N VAL A 176 2.98 29.01 24.90
CA VAL A 176 2.89 30.11 25.91
C VAL A 176 3.86 31.21 25.50
#